data_AF-A0AAD9QTM6-F1
#
_entry.id   AF-A0AAD9QTM6-F1
#
_cell.length_a   1.000
_cell.length_b   1.000
_cell.length_c   1.000
_cell.angle_alpha   90.00
_cell.angle_beta   90.00
_cell.angle_gamma   90.00
#
_symmetry.space_group_name_H-M   'P 1'
#
loop_
_entity.id
_entity.type
_entity.pdbx_description
1 polymer ?
#
loop_
_entity_poly.entity_id
_entity_poly.type
_entity_poly.pdbx_seq_one_letter_code
_entity_poly.pdbx_strand_id
1 'polypeptide(L)'
;MENPSIRNIRITSADYLSSPNLARLNGRFAWCTTKQTYLQVNLGKRHQLTTIATQGGQDNTGIISWVRKYKLSFFAGPRKEIFYQESGTQQSFFFLIPP
;
A
#
# COMPACT_ATOMS: atom_id res chain seq x y z
N MET A 1 6.41 -2.86 3.73
CA MET A 1 7.64 -2.09 4.00
C MET A 1 7.81 -1.97 5.51
N GLU A 2 8.76 -2.71 6.08
CA GLU A 2 8.85 -2.90 7.54
C GLU A 2 9.94 -2.03 8.17
N ASN A 3 11.15 -2.04 7.61
CA ASN A 3 12.29 -1.38 8.20
C ASN A 3 12.17 0.17 8.15
N PRO A 4 12.06 0.87 9.30
CA PRO A 4 11.99 2.32 9.35
C PRO A 4 13.30 3.01 8.98
N SER A 5 14.42 2.29 9.02
CA SER A 5 15.77 2.80 8.72
C SER A 5 15.99 3.09 7.23
N ILE A 6 15.12 2.58 6.35
CA ILE A 6 15.17 2.89 4.91
C ILE A 6 14.56 4.28 4.69
N ARG A 7 15.39 5.32 4.85
CA ARG A 7 15.00 6.73 4.76
C ARG A 7 14.65 7.18 3.34
N ASN A 8 15.17 6.50 2.31
CA ASN A 8 14.97 6.86 0.91
C ASN A 8 13.59 6.49 0.38
N ILE A 9 12.80 5.76 1.16
CA ILE A 9 11.47 5.34 0.76
C ILE A 9 10.45 6.15 1.54
N ARG A 10 9.62 6.89 0.79
CA ARG A 10 8.61 7.80 1.33
C ARG A 10 7.21 7.25 1.04
N ILE A 11 6.36 7.23 2.05
CA ILE A 11 4.97 6.82 1.94
C ILE A 11 4.10 8.08 1.98
N THR A 12 3.17 8.21 1.03
CA THR A 12 2.22 9.33 0.93
C THR A 12 0.82 8.80 0.68
N SER A 13 -0.19 9.56 1.09
CA SER A 13 -1.59 9.32 0.75
C SER A 13 -2.27 10.66 0.46
N ALA A 14 -3.31 10.62 -0.36
CA ALA A 14 -4.16 11.78 -0.62
C ALA A 14 -5.16 12.06 0.51
N ASP A 15 -5.28 11.16 1.49
CA ASP A 15 -6.17 11.33 2.63
C ASP A 15 -5.43 11.79 3.90
N TYR A 16 -6.13 12.58 4.71
CA TYR A 16 -5.59 13.22 5.91
C TYR A 16 -6.06 12.56 7.21
N LEU A 17 -6.95 11.56 7.13
CA LEU A 17 -7.50 10.88 8.31
C LEU A 17 -6.45 10.16 9.15
N SER A 18 -5.39 9.66 8.52
CA SER A 18 -4.30 8.98 9.21
C SER A 18 -2.96 9.27 8.56
N SER A 19 -1.89 9.26 9.35
CA SER A 19 -0.54 9.48 8.82
C SER A 19 -0.15 8.30 7.92
N PRO A 20 0.28 8.53 6.66
CA PRO A 20 0.71 7.45 5.77
C PRO A 20 1.89 6.64 6.30
N ASN A 21 2.69 7.19 7.22
CA ASN A 21 3.79 6.49 7.86
C ASN A 21 3.34 5.30 8.73
N LEU A 22 2.06 5.27 9.13
CA LEU A 22 1.47 4.14 9.85
C LEU A 22 1.21 2.93 8.93
N ALA A 23 1.36 3.05 7.61
CA ALA A 23 1.19 1.93 6.68
C ALA A 23 2.38 0.95 6.64
N ARG A 24 3.35 1.08 7.55
CA ARG A 24 4.51 0.19 7.61
C ARG A 24 4.09 -1.17 8.15
N LEU A 25 4.63 -2.21 7.54
CA LEU A 25 4.36 -3.60 7.93
C LEU A 25 4.84 -3.83 9.36
N ASN A 26 4.07 -4.59 10.15
CA ASN A 26 4.31 -4.85 11.58
C ASN A 26 4.38 -3.57 12.43
N GLY A 27 3.82 -2.46 11.95
CA GLY A 27 3.66 -1.23 12.72
C GLY A 27 2.62 -1.39 13.83
N ARG A 28 2.78 -0.59 14.90
CA ARG A 28 1.82 -0.54 16.02
C ARG A 28 0.41 -0.09 15.59
N PHE A 29 0.34 0.73 14.55
CA PHE A 29 -0.89 1.25 13.98
C PHE A 29 -0.90 1.00 12.47
N ALA A 30 -2.04 1.20 11.83
CA ALA A 30 -2.21 1.11 10.39
C ALA A 30 -2.63 2.46 9.78
N TRP A 31 -2.44 2.60 8.48
CA TRP A 31 -3.09 3.66 7.71
C TRP A 31 -4.54 3.27 7.42
N CYS A 32 -5.46 4.17 7.74
CA CYS A 32 -6.90 4.00 7.60
C CYS A 32 -7.50 5.19 6.85
N THR A 33 -8.51 4.91 6.03
CA THR A 33 -9.26 5.89 5.26
C THR A 33 -10.70 5.42 5.09
N THR A 34 -11.63 6.36 4.94
CA THR A 34 -13.02 6.07 4.55
C THR A 34 -13.27 6.37 3.06
N LYS A 35 -12.25 6.85 2.33
CA LYS A 35 -12.36 7.24 0.93
C LYS A 35 -11.81 6.14 0.02
N GLN A 36 -12.32 6.08 -1.20
CA GLN A 36 -11.66 5.33 -2.26
C GLN A 36 -10.41 6.09 -2.71
N THR A 37 -9.27 5.75 -2.11
CA THR A 37 -7.99 6.42 -2.34
C THR A 37 -6.85 5.41 -2.36
N TYR A 38 -5.62 5.91 -2.47
CA TYR A 38 -4.41 5.10 -2.60
C TYR A 38 -3.36 5.46 -1.55
N LEU A 39 -2.48 4.50 -1.33
CA LEU A 39 -1.22 4.67 -0.64
C LEU A 39 -0.10 4.59 -1.67
N GLN A 40 0.68 5.65 -1.81
CA GLN A 40 1.80 5.72 -2.74
C GLN A 40 3.11 5.51 -1.99
N VAL A 41 3.96 4.63 -2.52
CA VAL A 41 5.30 4.36 -2.00
C VAL A 41 6.32 4.80 -3.05
N ASN A 42 7.06 5.86 -2.75
CA ASN A 42 8.17 6.30 -3.57
C ASN A 42 9.44 5.57 -3.13
N LEU A 43 10.01 4.73 -4.00
CA LEU A 43 11.19 3.93 -3.70
C LEU A 43 12.53 4.67 -3.86
N GLY A 44 12.50 5.92 -4.35
CA GLY A 44 13.68 6.78 -4.56
C GLY A 44 14.53 6.43 -5.79
N LYS A 45 14.55 5.16 -6.21
CA LYS A 45 15.22 4.68 -7.43
C LYS A 45 14.41 3.58 -8.12
N ARG A 46 14.82 3.15 -9.31
CA ARG A 46 14.18 2.05 -10.02
C ARG A 46 14.46 0.72 -9.30
N HIS A 47 13.42 -0.07 -9.08
CA HIS A 47 13.49 -1.39 -8.46
C HIS A 47 12.65 -2.40 -9.25
N GLN A 48 13.08 -3.66 -9.24
CA GLN A 48 12.22 -4.77 -9.65
C GLN A 48 11.40 -5.22 -8.42
N LEU A 49 10.08 -5.11 -8.52
CA LEU A 49 9.16 -5.56 -7.49
C LEU A 49 8.61 -6.93 -7.89
N THR A 50 8.86 -7.94 -7.07
CA THR A 50 8.41 -9.32 -7.30
C THR A 50 7.19 -9.67 -6.45
N THR A 51 7.03 -9.03 -5.29
CA THR A 51 6.01 -9.37 -4.32
C THR A 51 5.58 -8.14 -3.54
N ILE A 52 4.30 -8.08 -3.20
CA ILE A 52 3.73 -7.06 -2.32
C ILE A 52 3.06 -7.79 -1.16
N ALA A 53 3.49 -7.47 0.06
CA ALA A 53 2.82 -7.88 1.28
C ALA A 53 1.97 -6.73 1.79
N THR A 54 0.72 -7.03 2.12
CA THR A 54 -0.25 -6.10 2.70
C THR A 54 -0.59 -6.56 4.11
N GLN A 55 -0.98 -5.64 4.99
CA GLN A 55 -1.46 -5.96 6.34
C GLN A 55 -2.70 -5.10 6.66
N GLY A 56 -3.64 -5.69 7.40
CA GLY A 56 -4.72 -4.93 8.03
C GLY A 56 -4.24 -4.16 9.26
N GLY A 57 -5.17 -3.52 9.94
CA GLY A 57 -4.93 -2.83 11.20
C GLY A 57 -5.99 -3.15 12.23
N GLN A 58 -5.65 -2.90 13.49
CA GLN A 58 -6.59 -2.88 14.59
C GLN A 58 -6.71 -1.45 15.10
N ASP A 59 -7.93 -0.98 15.30
CA ASP A 59 -8.15 0.32 15.94
C ASP A 59 -8.07 0.24 17.47
N ASN A 60 -8.19 1.40 18.13
CA ASN A 60 -8.12 1.49 19.59
C ASN A 60 -9.30 0.80 20.31
N THR A 61 -10.36 0.43 19.59
CA THR A 61 -11.52 -0.30 20.13
C THR A 61 -11.38 -1.82 19.99
N GLY A 62 -10.31 -2.29 19.32
CA GLY A 62 -10.08 -3.72 19.07
C GLY A 62 -10.66 -4.22 17.75
N ILE A 63 -11.25 -3.35 16.93
CA ILE A 63 -11.83 -3.76 15.65
C ILE A 63 -10.71 -3.93 14.63
N ILE A 64 -10.63 -5.14 14.07
CA ILE A 64 -9.68 -5.50 13.02
C ILE A 64 -10.32 -5.19 11.66
N SER A 65 -9.62 -4.41 10.84
CA SER A 65 -10.04 -4.01 9.50
C SER A 65 -8.95 -4.26 8.48
N TRP A 66 -9.34 -4.66 7.27
CA TRP A 66 -8.42 -4.90 6.17
C TRP A 66 -9.07 -4.60 4.82
N VAL A 67 -8.22 -4.25 3.84
CA VAL A 67 -8.64 -4.06 2.46
C VAL A 67 -8.82 -5.43 1.80
N ARG A 68 -10.01 -5.70 1.25
CA ARG A 68 -10.31 -6.98 0.59
C ARG A 68 -9.90 -7.03 -0.87
N LYS A 69 -10.01 -5.89 -1.57
CA LYS A 69 -9.69 -5.76 -2.99
C LYS A 69 -8.93 -4.46 -3.21
N TYR A 70 -7.85 -4.54 -3.96
CA TYR A 70 -7.12 -3.34 -4.38
C TYR A 70 -6.59 -3.49 -5.81
N LYS A 71 -6.27 -2.35 -6.41
CA LYS A 71 -5.64 -2.25 -7.72
C LYS A 71 -4.21 -1.76 -7.50
N LEU A 72 -3.28 -2.26 -8.31
CA LEU A 72 -1.90 -1.80 -8.31
C LEU A 72 -1.66 -0.91 -9.52
N SER A 73 -1.01 0.22 -9.31
CA SER A 73 -0.46 1.05 -10.37
C SER A 73 0.97 1.47 -10.02
N PHE A 74 1.74 1.78 -11.06
CA PHE A 74 3.13 2.21 -10.92
C PHE A 74 3.51 3.21 -12.00
N PHE A 75 4.58 3.96 -11.75
CA PHE A 75 5.14 4.92 -12.69
C PHE A 75 6.46 4.35 -13.25
N ALA A 76 6.48 3.98 -14.53
CA ALA A 76 7.69 3.48 -15.20
C ALA A 76 8.60 4.61 -15.75
N GLY A 77 8.20 5.87 -15.55
CA GLY A 77 8.86 7.06 -16.07
C GLY A 77 8.15 8.34 -15.60
N PRO A 78 8.53 9.51 -16.12
CA PRO A 78 8.19 10.78 -15.50
C PRO A 78 6.71 11.18 -15.53
N ARG A 79 5.84 10.53 -16.34
CA ARG A 79 4.50 11.10 -16.62
C ARG A 79 3.35 10.13 -16.91
N LYS A 80 3.50 8.82 -16.70
CA LYS A 80 2.38 7.89 -16.94
C LYS A 80 2.24 6.89 -15.81
N GLU A 81 1.09 6.94 -15.15
CA GLU A 81 0.60 5.88 -14.29
C GLU A 81 0.18 4.69 -15.16
N ILE A 82 0.66 3.52 -14.80
CA ILE A 82 0.35 2.26 -15.48
C ILE A 82 -0.30 1.34 -14.45
N PHE A 83 -1.53 0.93 -14.71
CA PHE A 83 -2.18 -0.10 -13.90
C PHE A 83 -1.57 -1.46 -14.23
N TYR A 84 -1.31 -2.24 -13.20
CA TYR A 84 -0.85 -3.61 -13.37
C TYR A 84 -1.93 -4.44 -14.05
N GLN A 85 -1.50 -5.23 -15.02
CA GLN A 85 -2.37 -6.08 -15.83
C GLN A 85 -1.74 -7.47 -15.95
N GLU A 86 -2.58 -8.49 -15.92
CA GLU A 86 -2.23 -9.86 -16.28
C GLU A 86 -3.01 -10.21 -17.55
N SER A 87 -2.30 -10.67 -18.58
CA SER A 87 -2.92 -11.04 -19.87
C SER A 87 -3.84 -9.95 -20.45
N GLY A 88 -3.46 -8.68 -20.30
CA GLY A 88 -4.22 -7.51 -20.80
C GLY A 88 -5.43 -7.10 -19.94
N THR A 89 -5.72 -7.82 -18.85
CA THR A 89 -6.81 -7.49 -17.93
C THR A 89 -6.26 -6.81 -16.68
N GLN A 90 -6.87 -5.69 -16.26
CA GLN A 90 -6.50 -5.03 -15.02
C GLN A 90 -6.81 -5.93 -13.82
N GLN A 91 -5.76 -6.25 -13.05
CA GLN A 91 -5.89 -7.18 -11.95
C GLN A 91 -6.44 -6.49 -10.70
N SER A 92 -7.43 -7.13 -10.08
CA SER A 92 -7.88 -6.80 -8.73
C SER A 92 -7.29 -7.83 -7.78
N PHE A 93 -6.37 -7.38 -6.94
CA PHE A 93 -5.70 -8.25 -5.98
C PHE A 93 -6.57 -8.45 -4.75
N PHE A 94 -6.62 -9.68 -4.26
CA PHE A 94 -7.32 -10.06 -3.05
C PHE A 94 -6.33 -10.23 -1.92
N PHE A 95 -6.72 -9.78 -0.74
CA PHE A 95 -5.94 -10.03 0.47
C PHE A 95 -6.18 -11.47 0.92
N LEU A 96 -5.14 -12.31 0.84
CA LEU A 96 -5.17 -13.67 1.35
C LEU A 96 -4.60 -13.67 2.77
N ILE A 97 -5.42 -14.01 3.77
CA ILE A 97 -4.94 -14.31 5.12
C ILE A 97 -4.49 -15.78 5.06
N PRO A 98 -3.20 -16.09 5.25
CA PRO A 98 -2.81 -17.46 5.53
C PRO A 98 -3.47 -17.90 6.86
N PRO A 99 -4.06 -19.11 6.92
CA PRO A 99 -4.79 -19.59 8.08
C PRO A 99 -3.96 -19.61 9.37
#